data_AF-A0A7W1L4G5-F1
#
_entry.id   AF-A0A7W1L4G5-F1
#
_cell.length_a   1.000
_cell.length_b   1.000
_cell.length_c   1.000
_cell.angle_alpha   90.00
_cell.angle_beta   90.00
_cell.angle_gamma   90.00
#
_symmetry.space_group_name_H-M   'P 1'
#
loop_
_entity.id
_entity.type
_entity.pdbx_description
1 polymer ?
#
loop_
_entity_poly.entity_id
_entity_poly.type
_entity_poly.pdbx_seq_one_letter_code
_entity_poly.pdbx_strand_id
1 'polypeptide(L)'
;MMTIGRPKERRDSDAAAAGWRSRAFVWGAVLLLLAALLTSMPALAQADSDLPGRVGRIADIGGELYLSPQDKPDQWTEIGQNYPVTTGDNLWVAREGRAEVDYGGGQFRLARDTNLHVSRLDARNFAIFVAQGRVIVPVRVLDPGEDARI
;
A
#
# COMPACT_ATOMS: atom_id res chain seq x y z
N MET A 1 0.49 4.77 97.76
CA MET A 1 0.91 3.42 97.32
C MET A 1 0.49 3.29 95.86
N MET A 2 1.46 2.97 95.00
CA MET A 2 1.55 3.31 93.57
C MET A 2 0.58 2.51 92.68
N THR A 3 -0.18 3.17 91.80
CA THR A 3 -0.93 2.48 90.72
C THR A 3 -0.23 2.75 89.39
N ILE A 4 0.27 1.68 88.77
CA ILE A 4 1.03 1.69 87.52
C ILE A 4 0.06 1.65 86.34
N GLY A 5 0.27 2.54 85.39
CA GLY A 5 -0.53 2.69 84.18
C GLY A 5 -0.31 1.57 83.15
N ARG A 6 -1.32 1.46 82.27
CA ARG A 6 -1.52 0.50 81.16
C ARG A 6 -0.30 0.29 80.24
N PRO A 7 -0.32 -0.77 79.42
CA PRO A 7 -0.77 -0.51 78.05
C PRO A 7 -1.77 -1.54 77.49
N LYS A 8 -2.71 -1.03 76.68
CA LYS A 8 -3.61 -1.80 75.82
C LYS A 8 -2.88 -2.02 74.50
N GLU A 9 -2.53 -3.27 74.24
CA GLU A 9 -2.04 -3.73 72.95
C GLU A 9 -3.22 -4.07 72.04
N ARG A 10 -3.41 -3.27 70.99
CA ARG A 10 -4.28 -3.56 69.85
C ARG A 10 -3.97 -2.55 68.76
N ARG A 11 -3.05 -2.88 67.83
CA ARG A 11 -2.96 -2.13 66.58
C ARG A 11 -2.24 -2.79 65.38
N ASP A 12 -2.05 -4.11 65.32
CA ASP A 12 -1.20 -4.66 64.24
C ASP A 12 -1.91 -5.63 63.26
N SER A 13 -3.19 -5.95 63.46
CA SER A 13 -3.91 -6.95 62.62
C SER A 13 -4.41 -6.42 61.27
N ASP A 14 -4.59 -5.11 61.14
CA ASP A 14 -5.36 -4.54 60.01
C ASP A 14 -4.47 -4.14 58.81
N ALA A 15 -3.14 -4.09 58.98
CA ALA A 15 -2.23 -3.57 57.97
C ALA A 15 -1.88 -4.59 56.85
N ALA A 16 -1.88 -5.90 57.15
CA ALA A 16 -1.43 -6.92 56.21
C ALA A 16 -2.45 -7.23 55.09
N ALA A 17 -3.75 -7.10 55.37
CA ALA A 17 -4.81 -7.38 54.40
C ALA A 17 -5.00 -6.28 53.34
N ALA A 18 -4.53 -5.06 53.61
CA ALA A 18 -4.66 -3.91 52.72
C ALA A 18 -3.64 -3.92 51.56
N GLY A 19 -2.48 -4.54 51.75
CA GLY A 19 -1.40 -4.59 50.75
C GLY A 19 -1.66 -5.56 49.60
N TRP A 20 -2.38 -6.66 49.85
CA TRP A 20 -2.56 -7.72 48.85
C TRP A 20 -3.55 -7.33 47.74
N ARG A 21 -4.64 -6.64 48.13
CA ARG A 21 -5.70 -6.15 47.23
C ARG A 21 -5.20 -5.04 46.31
N SER A 22 -4.30 -4.19 46.82
CA SER A 22 -3.74 -3.05 46.08
C SER A 22 -2.78 -3.49 44.97
N ARG A 23 -1.95 -4.51 45.22
CA ARG A 23 -1.03 -5.05 44.20
C ARG A 23 -1.81 -5.81 43.11
N ALA A 24 -2.77 -6.65 43.48
CA ALA A 24 -3.61 -7.38 42.52
C ALA A 24 -4.43 -6.43 41.61
N PHE A 25 -4.90 -5.30 42.15
CA PHE A 25 -5.62 -4.28 41.37
C PHE A 25 -4.70 -3.55 40.38
N VAL A 26 -3.47 -3.21 40.77
CA VAL A 26 -2.48 -2.58 39.87
C VAL A 26 -2.10 -3.54 38.73
N TRP A 27 -1.85 -4.82 39.02
CA TRP A 27 -1.56 -5.81 37.98
C TRP A 27 -2.75 -6.07 37.06
N GLY A 28 -3.99 -6.07 37.59
CA GLY A 28 -5.21 -6.14 36.79
C GLY A 28 -5.37 -4.94 35.85
N ALA A 29 -5.11 -3.72 36.34
CA ALA A 29 -5.15 -2.51 35.53
C ALA A 29 -4.05 -2.48 34.45
N VAL A 30 -2.84 -2.95 34.75
CA VAL A 30 -1.74 -3.07 33.79
C VAL A 30 -2.06 -4.10 32.70
N LEU A 31 -2.65 -5.25 33.06
CA LEU A 31 -3.10 -6.26 32.08
C LEU A 31 -4.23 -5.73 31.19
N LEU A 32 -5.17 -4.96 31.75
CA LEU A 32 -6.24 -4.32 30.97
C LEU A 32 -5.70 -3.24 30.02
N LEU A 33 -4.72 -2.44 30.45
CA LEU A 33 -4.06 -1.46 29.57
C LEU A 33 -3.24 -2.13 28.47
N LEU A 34 -2.53 -3.22 28.76
CA LEU A 34 -1.82 -4.01 27.75
C LEU A 34 -2.79 -4.65 26.76
N ALA A 35 -3.92 -5.20 27.23
CA ALA A 35 -4.95 -5.74 26.36
C ALA A 35 -5.57 -4.67 25.45
N ALA A 36 -5.83 -3.47 25.97
CA ALA A 36 -6.31 -2.34 25.18
C ALA A 36 -5.28 -1.90 24.11
N LEU A 37 -4.00 -1.93 24.44
CA LEU A 37 -2.90 -1.61 23.51
C LEU A 37 -2.74 -2.68 22.40
N LEU A 38 -2.98 -3.95 22.72
CA LEU A 38 -2.96 -5.06 21.75
C LEU A 38 -4.16 -5.03 20.79
N THR A 39 -5.31 -4.50 21.22
CA THR A 39 -6.50 -4.31 20.35
C THR A 39 -6.40 -3.12 19.40
N SER A 40 -5.40 -2.24 19.57
CA SER A 40 -5.23 -1.03 18.76
C SER A 40 -4.14 -1.15 17.69
N MET A 41 -3.63 -2.36 17.42
CA MET A 41 -2.83 -2.58 16.21
C MET A 41 -3.76 -2.64 14.99
N PRO A 42 -3.71 -1.68 14.05
CA PRO A 42 -4.32 -1.88 12.76
C PRO A 42 -3.57 -3.05 12.11
N ALA A 43 -4.29 -4.12 11.77
CA ALA A 43 -3.76 -5.11 10.86
C ALA A 43 -3.56 -4.41 9.50
N LEU A 44 -2.34 -3.92 9.26
CA LEU A 44 -1.93 -3.47 7.94
C LEU A 44 -1.87 -4.72 7.06
N ALA A 45 -2.99 -5.03 6.41
CA ALA A 45 -3.05 -6.08 5.41
C ALA A 45 -2.14 -5.69 4.24
N GLN A 46 -0.90 -6.18 4.27
CA GLN A 46 0.01 -6.14 3.12
C GLN A 46 -0.40 -7.23 2.13
N ALA A 47 -1.54 -7.07 1.47
CA ALA A 47 -2.01 -7.98 0.41
C ALA A 47 -1.66 -7.48 -1.01
N ASP A 48 -1.19 -6.24 -1.15
CA ASP A 48 -1.00 -5.62 -2.46
C ASP A 48 0.32 -6.00 -3.16
N SER A 49 1.34 -6.48 -2.44
CA SER A 49 2.66 -6.73 -3.03
C SER A 49 2.81 -8.08 -3.73
N ASP A 50 1.84 -8.98 -3.59
CA ASP A 50 1.87 -10.34 -4.18
C ASP A 50 0.68 -10.58 -5.10
N LEU A 51 0.10 -9.50 -5.64
CA LEU A 51 -0.93 -9.62 -6.66
C LEU A 51 -0.34 -10.23 -7.94
N PRO A 52 -1.06 -11.13 -8.62
CA PRO A 52 -0.60 -11.66 -9.90
C PRO A 52 -0.32 -10.53 -10.88
N GLY A 53 0.88 -10.55 -11.46
CA GLY A 53 1.27 -9.61 -12.50
C GLY A 53 0.33 -9.70 -13.70
N ARG A 54 0.08 -8.55 -14.34
CA ARG A 54 -0.79 -8.44 -15.51
C ARG A 54 0.03 -7.98 -16.71
N VAL A 55 -0.31 -8.53 -17.87
CA VAL A 55 0.32 -8.17 -19.14
C VAL A 55 -0.73 -7.46 -19.99
N GLY A 56 -0.43 -6.22 -20.36
CA GLY A 56 -1.15 -5.49 -21.40
C GLY A 56 -0.55 -5.72 -22.77
N ARG A 57 -1.15 -5.13 -23.78
CA ARG A 57 -0.71 -5.19 -25.17
C ARG A 57 -0.94 -3.87 -25.87
N ILE A 58 -0.14 -3.60 -26.88
CA ILE A 58 -0.42 -2.50 -27.78
C ILE A 58 -1.64 -2.84 -28.65
N ALA A 59 -2.73 -2.09 -28.50
CA ALA A 59 -3.99 -2.32 -29.20
C ALA A 59 -4.05 -1.59 -30.55
N ASP A 60 -3.48 -0.39 -30.65
CA ASP A 60 -3.38 0.42 -31.86
C ASP A 60 -2.06 1.21 -31.87
N ILE A 61 -1.50 1.44 -33.05
CA ILE A 61 -0.35 2.32 -33.26
C ILE A 61 -0.58 3.11 -34.54
N GLY A 62 -0.37 4.42 -34.48
CA GLY A 62 -0.08 5.22 -35.66
C GLY A 62 1.28 5.87 -35.49
N GLY A 63 2.19 5.73 -36.46
CA GLY A 63 3.57 6.22 -36.33
C GLY A 63 4.47 5.26 -35.54
N GLU A 64 5.54 5.78 -34.97
CA GLU A 64 6.56 4.99 -34.27
C GLU A 64 6.30 4.98 -32.75
N LEU A 65 6.42 3.79 -32.16
CA LEU A 65 6.36 3.57 -30.72
C LEU A 65 7.61 2.80 -30.30
N TYR A 66 8.32 3.33 -29.31
CA TYR A 66 9.50 2.68 -28.75
C TYR A 66 9.21 2.22 -27.33
N LEU A 67 9.84 1.11 -26.96
CA LEU A 67 9.82 0.58 -25.60
C LEU A 67 11.24 0.40 -25.09
N SER A 68 11.44 0.73 -23.81
CA SER A 68 12.62 0.38 -23.04
C SER A 68 12.20 -0.36 -21.77
N PRO A 69 12.67 -1.60 -21.55
CA PRO A 69 12.33 -2.36 -20.37
C PRO A 69 13.16 -1.91 -19.15
N GLN A 70 12.65 -2.16 -17.95
CA GLN A 70 13.27 -1.72 -16.70
C GLN A 70 14.70 -2.25 -16.50
N ASP A 71 15.01 -3.44 -16.99
CA ASP A 71 16.35 -4.06 -16.88
C ASP A 71 17.37 -3.43 -17.83
N LYS A 72 16.91 -2.72 -18.87
CA LYS A 72 17.75 -2.07 -19.89
C LYS A 72 17.20 -0.68 -20.25
N PRO A 73 17.22 0.28 -19.30
CA PRO A 73 16.57 1.59 -19.43
C PRO A 73 17.15 2.48 -20.55
N ASP A 74 18.39 2.19 -20.99
CA ASP A 74 19.06 2.92 -22.08
C ASP A 74 18.82 2.30 -23.46
N GLN A 75 18.16 1.14 -23.53
CA GLN A 75 17.89 0.42 -24.78
C GLN A 75 16.45 0.64 -25.21
N TRP A 76 16.28 1.46 -26.24
CA TRP A 76 14.99 1.71 -26.88
C TRP A 76 14.85 0.83 -28.13
N THR A 77 13.76 0.09 -28.21
CA THR A 77 13.43 -0.76 -29.36
C THR A 77 12.07 -0.34 -29.92
N GLU A 78 11.96 -0.24 -31.24
CA GLU A 78 10.66 0.00 -31.88
C GLU A 78 9.76 -1.23 -31.71
N ILE A 79 8.51 -1.01 -31.31
CA ILE A 79 7.54 -2.08 -31.05
C ILE A 79 6.26 -1.88 -31.86
N GLY A 80 5.58 -3.00 -32.13
CA GLY A 80 4.39 -3.05 -32.97
C GLY A 80 3.10 -3.33 -32.20
N GLN A 81 1.99 -3.42 -32.94
CA GLN A 81 0.71 -3.86 -32.41
C GLN A 81 0.85 -5.27 -31.81
N ASN A 82 0.07 -5.54 -30.75
CA ASN A 82 0.11 -6.76 -29.94
C ASN A 82 1.43 -7.03 -29.21
N TYR A 83 2.36 -6.09 -29.20
CA TYR A 83 3.55 -6.19 -28.37
C TYR A 83 3.15 -6.15 -26.88
N PRO A 84 3.71 -7.04 -26.03
CA PRO A 84 3.36 -7.09 -24.61
C PRO A 84 3.88 -5.86 -23.85
N VAL A 85 3.08 -5.36 -22.91
CA VAL A 85 3.43 -4.25 -22.01
C VAL A 85 3.22 -4.70 -20.57
N THR A 86 4.20 -4.46 -19.72
CA THR A 86 4.26 -4.95 -18.35
C THR A 86 4.75 -3.86 -17.38
N THR A 87 4.66 -4.15 -16.09
CA THR A 87 5.23 -3.29 -15.05
C THR A 87 6.73 -3.06 -15.31
N GLY A 88 7.16 -1.81 -15.26
CA GLY A 88 8.56 -1.41 -15.46
C GLY A 88 8.87 -0.88 -16.86
N ASP A 89 7.99 -1.11 -17.85
CA ASP A 89 8.22 -0.66 -19.22
C ASP A 89 8.12 0.87 -19.35
N ASN A 90 9.03 1.45 -20.11
CA ASN A 90 8.94 2.83 -20.60
C ASN A 90 8.48 2.84 -22.05
N LEU A 91 7.46 3.63 -22.34
CA LEU A 91 6.89 3.82 -23.68
C LEU A 91 7.20 5.24 -24.15
N TRP A 92 7.67 5.36 -25.39
CA TRP A 92 7.87 6.64 -26.04
C TRP A 92 7.20 6.68 -27.42
N VAL A 93 6.20 7.55 -27.56
CA VAL A 93 5.52 7.82 -28.82
C VAL A 93 6.25 8.94 -29.54
N ALA A 94 6.65 8.70 -30.79
CA ALA A 94 7.35 9.68 -31.61
C ALA A 94 6.48 10.90 -31.99
N ARG A 95 7.09 11.88 -32.65
CA ARG A 95 6.49 13.21 -32.91
C ARG A 95 5.23 13.20 -33.78
N GLU A 96 5.04 12.22 -34.64
CA GLU A 96 3.83 12.07 -35.47
C GLU A 96 3.00 10.85 -35.04
N GLY A 97 3.25 10.37 -33.82
CA GLY A 97 2.72 9.10 -33.33
C GLY A 97 1.46 9.20 -32.48
N ARG A 98 0.84 8.04 -32.27
CA ARG A 98 -0.15 7.74 -31.23
C ARG A 98 -0.06 6.25 -30.91
N ALA A 99 -0.42 5.89 -29.68
CA ALA A 99 -0.52 4.50 -29.29
C ALA A 99 -1.72 4.28 -28.36
N GLU A 100 -2.33 3.12 -28.45
CA GLU A 100 -3.34 2.65 -27.50
C GLU A 100 -2.83 1.37 -26.85
N VAL A 101 -2.92 1.30 -25.53
CA VAL A 101 -2.56 0.11 -24.75
C VAL A 101 -3.83 -0.43 -24.10
N ASP A 102 -4.11 -1.71 -24.34
CA ASP A 102 -5.16 -2.47 -23.67
C ASP A 102 -4.51 -3.38 -22.64
N TYR A 103 -4.90 -3.23 -21.38
CA TYR A 103 -4.37 -4.05 -20.29
C TYR A 103 -5.37 -5.07 -19.74
N GLY A 104 -6.49 -5.29 -20.44
CA GLY A 104 -7.54 -6.23 -20.05
C GLY A 104 -8.45 -5.74 -18.92
N GLY A 105 -7.99 -4.83 -18.06
CA GLY A 105 -8.83 -4.09 -17.10
C GLY A 105 -9.32 -2.73 -17.64
N GLY A 106 -8.80 -2.31 -18.78
CA GLY A 106 -9.08 -1.02 -19.38
C GLY A 106 -8.11 -0.72 -20.51
N GLN A 107 -8.12 0.53 -20.95
CA GLN A 107 -7.25 1.00 -22.02
C GLN A 107 -6.74 2.40 -21.69
N PHE A 108 -5.57 2.77 -22.21
CA PHE A 108 -5.12 4.15 -22.20
C PHE A 108 -4.48 4.51 -23.55
N ARG A 109 -4.56 5.80 -23.90
CA ARG A 109 -4.07 6.31 -25.18
C ARG A 109 -2.97 7.33 -24.94
N LEU A 110 -1.86 7.15 -25.63
CA LEU A 110 -0.73 8.06 -25.62
C LEU A 110 -0.78 8.93 -26.88
N ALA A 111 -0.62 10.24 -26.71
CA ALA A 111 -0.48 11.16 -27.83
C ALA A 111 0.96 11.17 -28.36
N ARG A 112 1.18 11.87 -29.48
CA ARG A 112 2.50 12.22 -29.99
C ARG A 112 3.41 12.79 -28.90
N ASP A 113 4.72 12.55 -29.03
CA ASP A 113 5.75 13.11 -28.16
C ASP A 113 5.48 12.85 -26.66
N THR A 114 5.06 11.62 -26.35
CA THR A 114 4.71 11.19 -24.98
C THR A 114 5.71 10.16 -24.49
N ASN A 115 6.31 10.41 -23.33
CA ASN A 115 7.14 9.47 -22.58
C ASN A 115 6.39 9.07 -21.30
N LEU A 116 6.08 7.78 -21.18
CA LEU A 116 5.27 7.22 -20.10
C LEU A 116 5.96 5.98 -19.53
N HIS A 117 6.07 5.93 -18.21
CA HIS A 117 6.52 4.76 -17.47
C HIS A 117 5.32 3.99 -16.90
N VAL A 118 5.28 2.68 -17.09
CA VAL A 118 4.27 1.80 -16.49
C VAL A 118 4.75 1.39 -15.09
N SER A 119 4.42 2.21 -14.10
CA SER A 119 4.88 2.03 -12.72
C SER A 119 4.30 0.77 -12.05
N ARG A 120 3.07 0.40 -12.37
CA ARG A 120 2.42 -0.80 -11.86
C ARG A 120 1.30 -1.26 -12.78
N LEU A 121 1.30 -2.55 -13.07
CA LEU A 121 0.24 -3.24 -13.79
C LEU A 121 0.05 -4.65 -13.24
N ASP A 122 -0.99 -4.83 -12.43
CA ASP A 122 -1.35 -6.11 -11.82
C ASP A 122 -2.87 -6.31 -11.76
N ALA A 123 -3.32 -7.33 -11.03
CA ALA A 123 -4.73 -7.69 -10.95
C ALA A 123 -5.65 -6.53 -10.52
N ARG A 124 -5.19 -5.60 -9.66
CA ARG A 124 -6.02 -4.55 -9.02
C ARG A 124 -5.43 -3.14 -9.09
N ASN A 125 -4.16 -3.00 -9.43
CA ASN A 125 -3.51 -1.71 -9.46
C ASN A 125 -3.10 -1.36 -10.90
N PHE A 126 -3.47 -0.16 -11.31
CA PHE A 126 -2.97 0.49 -12.52
C PHE A 126 -2.28 1.79 -12.12
N ALA A 127 -0.97 1.87 -12.32
CA ALA A 127 -0.21 3.09 -12.08
C ALA A 127 0.71 3.38 -13.26
N ILE A 128 0.61 4.60 -13.77
CA ILE A 128 1.48 5.14 -14.81
C ILE A 128 2.13 6.42 -14.30
N PHE A 129 3.29 6.76 -14.86
CA PHE A 129 3.94 8.03 -14.65
C PHE A 129 4.22 8.67 -16.01
N VAL A 130 3.74 9.90 -16.22
CA VAL A 130 3.94 10.63 -17.48
C VAL A 130 5.09 11.61 -17.32
N ALA A 131 6.25 11.28 -17.89
CA ALA A 131 7.42 12.15 -17.86
C ALA A 131 7.24 13.37 -18.79
N GLN A 132 6.61 13.15 -19.94
CA GLN A 132 6.33 14.19 -20.94
C GLN A 132 5.12 13.79 -21.78
N GLY A 133 4.41 14.79 -22.29
CA GLY A 133 3.37 14.61 -23.31
C GLY A 133 1.98 14.52 -22.71
N ARG A 134 1.11 13.69 -23.31
CA ARG A 134 -0.29 13.60 -22.92
C ARG A 134 -0.79 12.17 -23.01
N VAL A 135 -1.57 11.78 -22.01
CA VAL A 135 -2.27 10.50 -21.95
C VAL A 135 -3.76 10.74 -21.76
N ILE A 136 -4.58 9.86 -22.33
CA ILE A 136 -6.01 9.76 -22.04
C ILE A 136 -6.25 8.41 -21.39
N VAL A 137 -6.78 8.41 -20.17
CA VAL A 137 -7.12 7.20 -19.40
C VAL A 137 -8.63 7.18 -19.16
N PRO A 138 -9.42 6.50 -20.01
CA PRO A 138 -10.85 6.31 -19.76
C PRO A 138 -11.06 5.36 -18.58
N VAL A 139 -11.47 5.91 -17.44
CA VAL A 139 -11.88 5.13 -16.26
C VAL A 139 -13.40 4.94 -16.33
N ARG A 140 -13.86 3.68 -16.40
CA ARG A 140 -15.29 3.35 -16.49
C ARG A 140 -15.87 2.98 -15.13
N VAL A 141 -15.28 1.96 -14.51
CA VAL A 141 -15.65 1.43 -13.20
C VAL A 141 -14.33 1.03 -12.54
N LEU A 142 -14.22 1.29 -11.24
CA LEU A 142 -13.17 0.74 -10.37
C LEU A 142 -13.88 -0.16 -9.36
N ASP A 143 -13.47 -1.43 -9.30
CA ASP A 143 -14.02 -2.36 -8.33
C ASP A 143 -13.55 -2.01 -6.90
N PRO A 144 -14.25 -2.47 -5.83
CA PRO A 144 -13.80 -2.26 -4.46
C PRO A 144 -12.37 -2.78 -4.24
N GLY A 145 -11.45 -1.86 -3.93
CA GLY A 145 -10.03 -2.14 -3.75
C GLY A 145 -9.18 -2.07 -5.02
N GLU A 146 -9.74 -1.61 -6.14
CA GLU A 146 -8.99 -1.21 -7.33
C GLU A 146 -8.60 0.27 -7.24
N ASP A 147 -7.39 0.63 -7.70
CA ASP A 147 -6.95 2.01 -7.80
C ASP A 147 -6.21 2.31 -9.10
N ALA A 148 -6.43 3.54 -9.60
CA ALA A 148 -5.78 4.09 -10.77
C ALA A 148 -4.96 5.32 -10.36
N ARG A 149 -3.66 5.32 -10.67
CA ARG A 149 -2.73 6.42 -10.38
C ARG A 149 -2.03 6.90 -11.65
N ILE A 150 -1.89 8.21 -11.77
CA ILE A 150 -1.27 8.90 -12.91
C ILE A 150 -0.23 9.89 -12.38
#